data_AF-A0A382IQX8-F1
#
_entry.id   AF-A0A382IQX8-F1
#
_cell.length_a   1.000
_cell.length_b   1.000
_cell.length_c   1.000
_cell.angle_alpha   90.00
_cell.angle_beta   90.00
_cell.angle_gamma   90.00
#
_symmetry.space_group_name_H-M   'P 1'
#
loop_
_entity.id
_entity.type
_entity.pdbx_description
1 polymer ?
#
loop_
_entity_poly.entity_id
_entity_poly.type
_entity_poly.pdbx_seq_one_letter_code
_entity_poly.pdbx_strand_id
1 'polypeptide(L)'
;VGRVLDPLPEWLGLKGQPDTPAQPDADTLRTRQQMVHQQLQAPGRDITHPRVLAAMEKVPRDEFTPENVRAEAYNDTALPIGHGQTISQPFIVA
;
A
#
# COMPACT_ATOMS: atom_id res chain seq x y z
N VAL A 1 -26.45 -12.73 41.29
CA VAL A 1 -26.65 -13.42 39.99
C VAL A 1 -25.49 -13.02 39.09
N GLY A 2 -24.38 -13.76 39.16
CA GLY A 2 -23.15 -13.43 38.46
C GLY A 2 -23.26 -13.77 36.99
N ARG A 3 -23.18 -12.77 36.11
CA ARG A 3 -23.03 -12.98 34.68
C ARG A 3 -21.66 -13.60 34.45
N VAL A 4 -21.65 -14.85 34.00
CA VAL A 4 -20.48 -15.45 33.34
C VAL A 4 -20.20 -14.57 32.12
N LEU A 5 -19.03 -13.95 32.07
CA LEU A 5 -18.56 -13.31 30.85
C LEU A 5 -18.36 -14.43 29.83
N ASP A 6 -19.07 -14.37 28.70
CA ASP A 6 -18.86 -15.28 27.59
C ASP A 6 -17.37 -15.22 27.17
N PRO A 7 -16.75 -16.35 26.79
CA PRO A 7 -15.37 -16.34 26.32
C PRO A 7 -15.25 -15.43 25.09
N LEU A 8 -14.19 -14.63 25.06
CA LEU A 8 -13.94 -13.67 23.99
C LEU A 8 -13.85 -14.43 22.65
N PRO A 9 -14.42 -13.88 21.55
CA PRO A 9 -14.42 -14.57 20.27
C PRO A 9 -12.99 -14.81 19.77
N GLU A 10 -12.80 -15.85 18.95
CA GLU A 10 -11.48 -16.26 18.45
C GLU A 10 -10.71 -15.14 17.73
N TRP A 11 -11.37 -14.10 17.21
CA TRP A 11 -10.71 -12.93 16.62
C TRP A 11 -9.88 -12.10 17.62
N LEU A 12 -10.08 -12.27 18.93
CA LEU A 12 -9.25 -11.66 19.97
C LEU A 12 -8.04 -12.55 20.37
N GLY A 13 -7.99 -13.79 19.88
CA GLY A 13 -6.90 -14.75 20.05
C GLY A 13 -6.05 -14.84 18.79
N LEU A 14 -5.22 -13.82 18.53
CA LEU A 14 -4.30 -13.77 17.39
C LEU A 14 -3.21 -14.86 17.48
N LYS A 15 -3.54 -16.07 16.99
CA LYS A 15 -2.59 -16.98 16.32
C LYS A 15 -2.69 -16.85 14.80
N GLY A 16 -2.73 -15.61 14.34
CA GLY A 16 -2.32 -15.21 13.00
C GLY A 16 -1.48 -13.97 13.22
N GLN A 17 -0.17 -14.06 12.95
CA GLN A 17 0.66 -12.86 12.87
C GLN A 17 -0.09 -11.90 11.92
N PRO A 18 -0.30 -10.61 12.25
CA PRO A 18 -0.78 -9.67 11.25
C PRO A 18 0.11 -9.86 10.02
N ASP A 19 -0.49 -10.04 8.84
CA ASP A 19 0.19 -10.22 7.56
C ASP A 19 1.29 -9.17 7.49
N THR A 20 2.48 -9.58 7.91
CA THR A 20 3.59 -8.65 8.06
C THR A 20 4.02 -8.45 6.62
N PRO A 21 4.02 -7.20 6.13
CA PRO A 21 4.48 -6.90 4.78
C PRO A 21 5.72 -7.71 4.50
N ALA A 22 5.67 -8.53 3.44
CA ALA A 22 6.85 -9.27 3.05
C ALA A 22 7.98 -8.26 2.88
N GLN A 23 9.17 -8.57 3.40
CA GLN A 23 10.30 -7.65 3.28
C GLN A 23 10.50 -7.36 1.79
N PRO A 24 10.38 -6.09 1.34
CA PRO A 24 10.44 -5.80 -0.08
C PRO A 24 11.85 -6.09 -0.59
N ASP A 25 11.94 -6.65 -1.79
CA ASP A 25 13.22 -6.82 -2.45
C ASP A 25 13.81 -5.46 -2.89
N ALA A 26 15.07 -5.48 -3.31
CA ALA A 26 15.81 -4.27 -3.69
C ALA A 26 15.18 -3.56 -4.90
N ASP A 27 14.56 -4.31 -5.81
CA ASP A 27 13.96 -3.74 -7.02
C ASP A 27 12.63 -3.05 -6.70
N THR A 28 11.80 -3.66 -5.86
CA THR A 28 10.54 -3.09 -5.35
C THR A 28 10.80 -1.78 -4.60
N LEU A 29 11.82 -1.77 -3.72
CA LEU A 29 12.25 -0.56 -3.02
C LEU A 29 12.71 0.52 -4.00
N ARG A 30 13.49 0.14 -5.02
CA ARG A 30 13.96 1.07 -6.05
C ARG A 30 12.78 1.67 -6.83
N THR A 31 11.84 0.86 -7.31
CA THR A 31 10.68 1.35 -8.07
C THR A 31 9.78 2.25 -7.23
N ARG A 32 9.62 1.94 -5.94
CA ARG A 32 8.87 2.79 -5.00
C ARG A 32 9.53 4.16 -4.83
N GLN A 33 10.84 4.20 -4.62
CA GLN A 33 11.59 5.45 -4.52
C GLN A 33 11.56 6.26 -5.82
N GLN A 34 11.65 5.58 -6.97
CA GLN A 34 11.53 6.22 -8.28
C GLN A 34 10.15 6.86 -8.49
N MET A 35 9.07 6.17 -8.10
CA MET A 35 7.72 6.71 -8.15
C MET A 35 7.62 8.04 -7.39
N VAL A 36 8.17 8.09 -6.17
CA VAL A 36 8.14 9.30 -5.34
C VAL A 36 9.01 10.42 -5.94
N HIS A 37 10.29 10.15 -6.20
CA HIS A 37 11.23 11.20 -6.58
C HIS A 37 11.16 11.63 -8.05
N GLN A 38 10.76 10.73 -8.95
CA GLN A 38 10.81 10.97 -10.39
C GLN A 38 9.44 11.21 -11.01
N GLN A 39 8.35 10.76 -10.35
CA GLN A 39 7.00 10.89 -10.89
C GLN A 39 6.17 11.88 -10.06
N LEU A 40 6.09 11.72 -8.74
CA LEU A 40 5.30 12.62 -7.88
C LEU A 40 5.94 14.00 -7.71
N GLN A 41 7.26 14.05 -7.48
CA GLN A 41 8.03 15.29 -7.34
C GLN A 41 8.46 15.91 -8.67
N ALA A 42 8.04 15.34 -9.81
CA ALA A 42 8.42 15.83 -11.13
C ALA A 42 7.94 17.28 -11.35
N PRO A 43 8.69 18.09 -12.13
CA PRO A 43 8.25 19.42 -12.52
C PRO A 43 6.85 19.41 -13.14
N GLY A 44 5.93 20.25 -12.64
CA GLY A 44 4.55 20.33 -13.10
C GLY A 44 3.58 19.34 -12.45
N ARG A 45 4.06 18.47 -11.56
CA ARG A 45 3.24 17.68 -10.63
C ARG A 45 3.33 18.26 -9.21
N ASP A 46 4.51 18.75 -8.83
CA ASP A 46 4.79 19.61 -7.65
C ASP A 46 4.26 19.09 -6.29
N ILE A 47 4.11 17.77 -6.13
CA ILE A 47 3.80 17.17 -4.83
C ILE A 47 5.05 17.23 -3.95
N THR A 48 5.03 18.14 -2.98
CA THR A 48 6.21 18.47 -2.16
C THR A 48 5.98 18.33 -0.66
N HIS A 49 4.75 18.04 -0.22
CA HIS A 49 4.43 17.99 1.20
C HIS A 49 5.16 16.80 1.88
N PRO A 50 6.08 17.03 2.84
CA PRO A 50 6.98 15.96 3.33
C PRO A 50 6.24 14.76 3.94
N ARG A 51 5.13 15.02 4.64
CA ARG A 51 4.31 13.95 5.23
C ARG A 51 3.63 13.05 4.20
N VAL A 52 3.28 13.60 3.03
CA VAL A 52 2.70 12.82 1.92
C VAL A 52 3.76 11.93 1.33
N LEU A 53 4.92 12.50 0.96
CA LEU A 53 6.01 11.76 0.33
C LEU A 53 6.49 10.61 1.24
N ALA A 54 6.65 10.87 2.54
CA ALA A 54 7.01 9.85 3.51
C ALA A 54 5.95 8.72 3.62
N ALA A 55 4.66 9.04 3.45
CA ALA A 55 3.62 8.02 3.41
C ALA A 55 3.72 7.18 2.12
N MET A 56 3.94 7.82 0.97
CA MET A 56 4.10 7.14 -0.32
C MET A 56 5.34 6.24 -0.39
N GLU A 57 6.42 6.59 0.32
CA GLU A 57 7.62 5.74 0.46
C GLU A 57 7.40 4.55 1.42
N LYS A 58 6.51 4.71 2.40
CA LYS A 58 6.32 3.74 3.48
C LYS A 58 5.26 2.69 3.16
N VAL A 59 4.14 3.09 2.55
CA VAL A 59 3.00 2.21 2.31
C VAL A 59 3.29 1.28 1.12
N PRO A 60 3.22 -0.06 1.30
CA PRO A 60 3.52 -1.02 0.23
C PRO A 60 2.36 -1.15 -0.75
N ARG A 61 2.29 -0.23 -1.73
CA ARG A 61 1.22 -0.21 -2.74
C ARG A 61 1.05 -1.54 -3.50
N ASP A 62 2.14 -2.29 -3.68
CA ASP A 62 2.18 -3.60 -4.33
C ASP A 62 1.42 -4.71 -3.59
N GLU A 63 1.16 -4.55 -2.29
CA GLU A 63 0.31 -5.46 -1.52
C GLU A 63 -1.19 -5.22 -1.76
N PHE A 64 -1.54 -4.06 -2.32
CA PHE A 64 -2.91 -3.70 -2.69
C PHE A 64 -3.19 -3.97 -4.18
N THR A 65 -2.24 -4.58 -4.90
CA THR A 65 -2.39 -4.93 -6.32
C THR A 65 -2.39 -6.45 -6.53
N PRO A 66 -3.21 -6.95 -7.46
CA PRO A 66 -3.16 -8.34 -7.88
C PRO A 66 -1.79 -8.73 -8.44
N GLU A 67 -1.40 -9.99 -8.25
CA GLU A 67 -0.11 -10.56 -8.71
C GLU A 67 0.21 -10.20 -10.16
N ASN A 68 -0.79 -10.32 -11.05
CA ASN A 68 -0.62 -10.14 -12.49
C ASN A 68 -0.29 -8.70 -12.91
N VAL A 69 -0.46 -7.71 -12.03
CA VAL A 69 -0.11 -6.29 -12.27
C VAL A 69 0.86 -5.76 -11.21
N ARG A 70 1.39 -6.61 -10.32
CA ARG A 70 2.24 -6.15 -9.21
C ARG A 70 3.53 -5.50 -9.69
N ALA A 71 4.12 -5.99 -10.79
CA ALA A 71 5.29 -5.39 -11.41
C ALA A 71 5.08 -3.92 -11.84
N GLU A 72 3.83 -3.50 -12.05
CA GLU A 72 3.44 -2.15 -12.44
C GLU A 72 2.98 -1.30 -11.25
N ALA A 73 2.99 -1.84 -10.02
CA ALA A 73 2.37 -1.22 -8.85
C ALA A 73 2.84 0.23 -8.58
N TYR A 74 4.08 0.55 -8.96
CA TYR A 74 4.72 1.84 -8.76
C TYR A 74 4.78 2.73 -10.02
N ASN A 75 4.14 2.34 -11.11
CA ASN A 75 3.92 3.22 -12.24
C ASN A 75 2.83 4.25 -11.89
N ASP A 76 2.94 5.49 -12.39
CA ASP A 76 1.90 6.52 -12.25
C ASP A 76 0.69 6.23 -13.17
N THR A 77 0.06 5.08 -12.97
CA THR A 77 -1.11 4.59 -13.72
C THR A 77 -2.12 3.95 -12.77
N ALA A 78 -3.39 3.94 -13.18
CA ALA A 78 -4.42 3.20 -12.48
C ALA A 78 -4.30 1.72 -12.85
N LEU A 79 -4.48 0.84 -11.86
CA LEU A 79 -4.37 -0.60 -12.08
C LEU A 79 -5.67 -1.30 -11.70
N PRO A 80 -6.09 -2.33 -12.45
CA PRO A 80 -7.26 -3.12 -12.08
C PRO A 80 -6.98 -3.93 -10.80
N ILE A 81 -7.93 -3.91 -9.87
CA ILE A 81 -7.87 -4.69 -8.61
C ILE A 81 -8.95 -5.77 -8.52
N GLY A 82 -9.67 -6.00 -9.62
CA GLY A 82 -10.78 -6.95 -9.71
C GLY A 82 -12.14 -6.28 -9.53
N HIS A 83 -13.22 -7.04 -9.78
CA HIS A 83 -14.61 -6.58 -9.63
C HIS A 83 -14.97 -5.30 -10.41
N GLY A 84 -14.30 -5.05 -11.54
CA GLY A 84 -14.49 -3.82 -12.33
C GLY A 84 -13.90 -2.56 -11.68
N GLN A 85 -13.16 -2.70 -10.58
CA GLN A 85 -12.56 -1.60 -9.83
C GLN A 85 -11.08 -1.44 -10.16
N THR A 86 -10.60 -0.22 -9.93
CA THR A 86 -9.19 0.15 -10.06
C THR A 86 -8.67 0.76 -8.78
N ILE A 87 -7.38 0.60 -8.53
CA ILE A 87 -6.65 1.46 -7.61
C ILE A 87 -6.18 2.70 -8.37
N SER A 88 -6.47 3.87 -7.82
CA SER A 88 -6.11 5.17 -8.43
C SER A 88 -4.62 5.33 -8.64
N GLN A 89 -4.23 6.11 -9.64
CA GLN A 89 -2.86 6.53 -9.91
C GLN A 89 -2.21 7.10 -8.64
N PRO A 90 -0.94 6.79 -8.35
CA PRO A 90 -0.17 7.41 -7.25
C PRO A 90 -0.31 8.93 -7.18
N PHE A 91 -0.23 9.65 -8.31
CA PHE A 91 -0.37 11.11 -8.33
C PHE A 91 -1.73 11.61 -7.83
N ILE A 92 -2.81 10.89 -8.12
CA ILE A 92 -4.17 11.33 -7.76
C ILE A 92 -4.42 11.23 -6.24
N VAL A 93 -3.68 10.36 -5.55
CA VAL A 93 -3.89 10.08 -4.12
C VAL A 93 -2.81 10.64 -3.20
N ALA A 94 -1.75 11.21 -3.78
CA ALA A 94 -0.66 11.84 -3.05
C ALA A 94 -0.97 13.31 -2.75
#